data_AF-A0A9P5ZKK0-F1
#
_entry.id   AF-A0A9P5ZKK0-F1
#
_cell.length_a   1.000
_cell.length_b   1.000
_cell.length_c   1.000
_cell.angle_alpha   90.00
_cell.angle_beta   90.00
_cell.angle_gamma   90.00
#
_symmetry.space_group_name_H-M   'P 1'
#
loop_
_entity.id
_entity.type
_entity.pdbx_description
1 polymer ?
#
loop_
_entity_poly.entity_id
_entity_poly.type
_entity_poly.pdbx_seq_one_letter_code
_entity_poly.pdbx_strand_id
1 'polypeptide(L)'
;FLKGTAYTFFIRQIAYSATSWKLGDFFTALFDFCFPADYISRQRKKLENLLQGPKLIKEYISKLIEMFSIIGITHERTRITTLWFSLRPTIQQGLWKDHLNPETSSWNDV
;
A
#
# COMPACT_ATOMS: atom_id res chain seq x y z
N PHE A 1 -12.39 -5.56 -17.44
CA PHE A 1 -13.45 -4.61 -17.85
C PHE A 1 -13.65 -3.55 -16.77
N LEU A 2 -13.83 -2.28 -17.16
CA LEU A 2 -14.14 -1.17 -16.25
C LEU A 2 -15.62 -1.21 -15.83
N LYS A 3 -15.92 -0.76 -14.60
CA LYS A 3 -17.28 -0.67 -14.06
C LYS A 3 -17.46 0.64 -13.28
N GLY A 4 -18.70 1.05 -13.06
CA GLY A 4 -19.03 2.22 -12.22
C GLY A 4 -18.36 3.51 -12.72
N THR A 5 -17.83 4.30 -11.78
CA THR A 5 -17.18 5.61 -12.05
C THR A 5 -16.06 5.53 -13.09
N ALA A 6 -15.26 4.45 -13.05
CA ALA A 6 -14.18 4.22 -14.00
C ALA A 6 -14.70 4.00 -15.44
N TYR A 7 -15.83 3.31 -15.58
CA TYR A 7 -16.49 3.14 -16.87
C TYR A 7 -17.08 4.47 -17.37
N THR A 8 -17.70 5.25 -16.48
CA THR A 8 -18.22 6.59 -16.80
C THR A 8 -17.11 7.52 -17.31
N PHE A 9 -15.94 7.53 -16.67
CA PHE A 9 -14.78 8.27 -17.15
C PHE A 9 -14.37 7.86 -18.57
N PHE A 10 -14.20 6.55 -18.77
CA PHE A 10 -13.75 6.00 -20.05
C PHE A 10 -14.68 6.41 -21.20
N ILE A 11 -15.99 6.24 -21.03
CA ILE A 11 -16.97 6.61 -22.07
C ILE A 11 -16.98 8.12 -22.35
N ARG A 12 -16.89 8.95 -21.30
CA ARG A 12 -17.01 10.41 -21.45
C ARG A 12 -15.75 11.08 -22.01
N GLN A 13 -14.58 10.60 -21.60
CA GLN A 13 -13.32 11.32 -21.83
C GLN A 13 -12.36 10.59 -22.78
N ILE A 14 -12.47 9.26 -22.89
CA ILE A 14 -11.46 8.44 -23.58
C ILE A 14 -12.01 7.80 -24.85
N ALA A 15 -13.26 7.34 -24.87
CA ALA A 15 -13.79 6.49 -25.93
C ALA A 15 -13.64 7.06 -27.35
N TYR A 16 -13.76 8.38 -27.52
CA TYR A 16 -13.65 9.05 -28.81
C TYR A 16 -12.21 9.24 -29.32
N SER A 17 -11.22 9.16 -28.43
CA SER A 17 -9.82 9.45 -28.74
C SER A 17 -8.88 8.36 -28.22
N ALA A 18 -9.37 7.16 -27.92
CA ALA A 18 -8.63 6.13 -27.21
C ALA A 18 -7.24 5.81 -27.81
N THR A 19 -7.10 5.89 -29.14
CA THR A 19 -5.83 5.65 -29.85
C THR A 19 -4.79 6.75 -29.68
N SER A 20 -5.18 7.95 -29.27
CA SER A 20 -4.25 9.07 -29.01
C SER A 20 -3.72 9.11 -27.58
N TRP A 21 -4.28 8.30 -26.68
CA TRP A 21 -3.85 8.26 -25.27
C TRP A 21 -2.70 7.28 -25.09
N LYS A 22 -1.66 7.72 -24.39
CA LYS A 22 -0.66 6.79 -23.85
C LYS A 22 -1.27 6.06 -22.66
N LEU A 23 -0.87 4.80 -22.48
CA LEU A 23 -1.41 3.96 -21.42
C LEU A 23 -1.15 4.53 -20.01
N GLY A 24 0.03 5.13 -19.78
CA GLY A 24 0.36 5.79 -18.51
C GLY A 24 -0.58 6.98 -18.22
N ASP A 25 -0.73 7.88 -19.20
CA ASP A 25 -1.58 9.07 -19.07
C ASP A 25 -3.05 8.68 -18.82
N PHE A 26 -3.51 7.60 -19.47
CA PHE A 26 -4.84 7.04 -19.22
C PHE A 26 -5.01 6.59 -17.77
N PHE A 27 -4.07 5.83 -17.20
CA PHE A 27 -4.18 5.36 -15.82
C PHE A 27 -4.09 6.49 -14.80
N THR A 28 -3.25 7.49 -15.03
CA THR A 28 -3.19 8.70 -14.20
C THR A 28 -4.52 9.43 -14.22
N ALA A 29 -5.06 9.75 -15.40
CA ALA A 29 -6.34 10.45 -15.50
C ALA A 29 -7.52 9.64 -14.94
N LEU A 30 -7.51 8.31 -15.12
CA LEU A 30 -8.50 7.41 -14.53
C LEU A 30 -8.44 7.45 -13.00
N PHE A 31 -7.23 7.41 -12.43
CA PHE A 31 -7.02 7.47 -10.99
C PHE A 31 -7.52 8.81 -10.43
N ASP A 32 -7.12 9.92 -11.03
CA ASP A 32 -7.50 11.28 -10.61
C ASP A 32 -9.01 11.51 -10.69
N PHE A 33 -9.69 10.87 -11.66
CA PHE A 33 -11.14 10.92 -11.75
C PHE A 33 -11.84 10.06 -10.67
N CYS A 34 -11.26 8.91 -10.34
CA CYS A 34 -11.90 7.95 -9.43
C CYS A 34 -11.63 8.24 -7.95
N PHE A 35 -10.53 8.91 -7.64
CA PHE A 35 -10.08 9.12 -6.26
C PHE A 35 -9.87 10.62 -5.99
N PRO A 36 -10.11 11.08 -4.74
CA PRO A 36 -9.81 12.45 -4.37
C PRO A 36 -8.30 12.72 -4.41
N ALA A 37 -7.91 13.98 -4.65
CA ALA A 37 -6.50 14.39 -4.74
C ALA A 37 -5.67 14.05 -3.49
N ASP A 38 -6.32 13.93 -2.32
CA ASP A 38 -5.68 13.58 -1.05
C ASP A 38 -5.72 12.08 -0.72
N TYR A 39 -6.18 11.23 -1.64
CA TYR A 39 -6.39 9.80 -1.40
C TYR A 39 -5.12 9.10 -0.88
N ILE A 40 -3.97 9.32 -1.52
CA ILE A 40 -2.69 8.72 -1.12
C ILE A 40 -2.29 9.22 0.28
N SER A 41 -2.47 10.51 0.56
CA SER A 41 -2.23 11.09 1.88
C SER A 41 -3.13 10.47 2.95
N ARG A 42 -4.39 10.18 2.64
CA ARG A 42 -5.30 9.44 3.55
C ARG A 42 -4.82 8.01 3.77
N GLN A 43 -4.34 7.32 2.74
CA GLN A 43 -3.80 5.96 2.91
C GLN A 43 -2.52 5.97 3.77
N ARG A 44 -1.62 6.95 3.59
CA ARG A 44 -0.44 7.12 4.45
C ARG A 44 -0.82 7.26 5.93
N LYS A 45 -1.77 8.14 6.24
CA LYS A 45 -2.28 8.28 7.62
C LYS A 45 -2.89 6.98 8.15
N LYS A 46 -3.57 6.19 7.31
CA LYS A 46 -4.08 4.87 7.72
C LYS A 46 -2.95 3.89 8.02
N LEU A 47 -1.89 3.90 7.22
CA LEU A 47 -0.71 3.05 7.43
C LEU A 47 0.02 3.41 8.73
N GLU A 48 0.22 4.70 9.00
CA GLU A 48 0.85 5.19 10.24
C GLU A 48 0.12 4.73 11.50
N ASN A 49 -1.21 4.63 11.43
CA ASN A 49 -2.05 4.19 12.56
C ASN A 49 -2.35 2.68 12.53
N LEU A 50 -1.80 1.92 11.57
CA LEU A 50 -2.10 0.51 11.43
C LEU A 50 -1.25 -0.32 12.39
N LEU A 51 -1.88 -0.92 13.39
CA LEU A 51 -1.26 -1.90 14.30
C LEU A 51 -1.79 -3.31 14.04
N GLN A 52 -1.00 -4.33 14.41
CA GLN A 52 -1.42 -5.72 14.30
C GLN A 52 -2.72 -6.00 15.08
N GLY A 53 -2.79 -5.53 16.33
CA GLY A 53 -3.92 -5.79 17.21
C GLY A 53 -4.21 -7.30 17.37
N PRO A 54 -5.48 -7.74 17.30
CA PRO A 54 -5.86 -9.14 17.47
C PRO A 54 -5.70 -10.00 16.21
N LYS A 55 -5.32 -9.40 15.06
CA LYS A 55 -5.25 -10.10 13.77
C LYS A 55 -4.12 -11.13 13.75
N LEU A 56 -4.33 -12.18 12.96
CA LEU A 56 -3.28 -13.14 12.65
C LEU A 56 -2.13 -12.43 11.91
N ILE A 57 -0.89 -12.83 12.19
CA ILE A 57 0.32 -12.21 11.61
C ILE A 57 0.25 -12.21 10.08
N LYS A 58 -0.16 -13.33 9.46
CA LYS A 58 -0.25 -13.46 8.00
C LYS A 58 -1.26 -12.51 7.38
N GLU A 59 -2.43 -12.35 8.00
CA GLU A 59 -3.47 -11.41 7.54
C GLU A 59 -2.97 -9.97 7.66
N TYR A 60 -2.29 -9.69 8.77
CA TYR A 60 -1.71 -8.38 9.03
C TYR A 60 -0.63 -8.00 8.01
N ILE A 61 0.34 -8.89 7.77
CA ILE A 61 1.40 -8.69 6.77
C ILE A 61 0.80 -8.50 5.37
N SER A 62 -0.20 -9.30 5.00
CA SER A 62 -0.88 -9.16 3.71
C SER A 62 -1.49 -7.77 3.56
N LYS A 63 -2.11 -7.23 4.63
CA LYS A 63 -2.67 -5.89 4.62
C LYS A 63 -1.61 -4.79 4.53
N LEU A 64 -0.47 -4.97 5.18
CA LEU A 64 0.67 -4.06 5.07
C LEU A 64 1.21 -4.00 3.64
N ILE A 65 1.42 -5.16 3.00
CA ILE A 65 1.91 -5.25 1.62
C ILE A 65 0.94 -4.56 0.64
N GLU A 66 -0.36 -4.75 0.83
CA GLU A 66 -1.39 -4.04 0.05
C GLU A 66 -1.26 -2.52 0.22
N MET A 67 -1.11 -2.02 1.45
CA MET A 67 -0.97 -0.59 1.71
C MET A 67 0.34 -0.01 1.16
N PHE A 68 1.47 -0.72 1.28
CA PHE A 68 2.72 -0.32 0.66
C PHE A 68 2.58 -0.17 -0.84
N SER A 69 1.88 -1.09 -1.50
CA SER A 69 1.64 -1.06 -2.94
C SER A 69 0.77 0.13 -3.35
N ILE A 70 -0.29 0.43 -2.58
CA ILE A 70 -1.18 1.57 -2.86
C ILE A 70 -0.43 2.90 -2.70
N ILE A 71 0.41 3.03 -1.68
CA ILE A 71 1.13 4.28 -1.37
C ILE A 71 2.41 4.43 -2.23
N GLY A 72 2.92 3.34 -2.79
CA GLY A 72 4.18 3.29 -3.53
C GLY A 72 5.41 3.21 -2.63
N ILE A 73 5.32 2.58 -1.46
CA ILE A 73 6.47 2.34 -0.58
C ILE A 73 7.24 1.13 -1.11
N THR A 74 8.40 1.38 -1.71
CA THR A 74 9.26 0.35 -2.31
C THR A 74 10.51 0.05 -1.49
N HIS A 75 11.00 1.02 -0.72
CA HIS A 75 12.22 0.88 0.05
C HIS A 75 12.07 -0.17 1.16
N GLU A 76 12.89 -1.22 1.09
CA GLU A 76 12.77 -2.39 1.97
C GLU A 76 12.88 -2.03 3.45
N ARG A 77 13.86 -1.21 3.83
CA ARG A 77 14.05 -0.81 5.23
C ARG A 77 12.80 -0.14 5.79
N THR A 78 12.18 0.76 5.02
CA THR A 78 10.94 1.44 5.44
C THR A 78 9.83 0.42 5.72
N ARG A 79 9.71 -0.60 4.87
CA ARG A 79 8.73 -1.67 5.06
C ARG A 79 9.02 -2.48 6.32
N ILE A 80 10.28 -2.87 6.55
CA ILE A 80 10.71 -3.62 7.73
C ILE A 80 10.46 -2.82 9.00
N THR A 81 10.90 -1.56 9.04
CA THR A 81 10.70 -0.65 10.17
C THR A 81 9.21 -0.47 10.46
N THR A 82 8.37 -0.27 9.43
CA THR A 82 6.91 -0.19 9.61
C THR A 82 6.33 -1.50 10.15
N LEU A 83 6.70 -2.66 9.61
CA LEU A 83 6.25 -3.98 10.11
C LEU A 83 6.65 -4.16 11.58
N TRP A 84 7.93 -4.00 11.89
CA TRP A 84 8.48 -4.23 13.22
C TRP A 84 7.74 -3.44 14.30
N PHE A 85 7.63 -2.12 14.13
CA PHE A 85 7.03 -1.26 15.16
C PHE A 85 5.52 -1.35 15.26
N SER A 86 4.86 -1.96 14.27
CA SER A 86 3.41 -2.14 14.25
C SER A 86 2.95 -3.53 14.72
N LEU A 87 3.88 -4.48 14.84
CA LEU A 87 3.64 -5.78 15.47
C LEU A 87 3.35 -5.65 16.96
N ARG A 88 2.71 -6.67 17.54
CA ARG A 88 2.46 -6.73 18.99
C ARG A 88 3.77 -6.70 19.78
N PRO A 89 3.80 -6.07 20.98
CA PRO A 89 5.00 -6.02 21.81
C PRO A 89 5.61 -7.39 22.14
N THR A 90 4.77 -8.42 22.32
CA THR A 90 5.25 -9.79 22.58
C THR A 90 6.02 -10.38 21.40
N ILE A 91 5.63 -10.06 20.16
CA ILE A 91 6.35 -10.51 18.96
C ILE A 91 7.63 -9.72 18.82
N GLN A 92 7.58 -8.39 18.99
CA GLN A 92 8.79 -7.55 18.96
C GLN A 92 9.85 -8.06 19.96
N GLN A 93 9.43 -8.42 21.18
CA GLN A 93 10.33 -9.03 22.17
C GLN A 93 10.90 -10.38 21.72
N GLY A 94 10.11 -11.21 21.03
CA GLY A 94 10.59 -12.46 20.43
C GLY A 94 11.67 -12.20 19.38
N LEU A 95 11.42 -11.27 18.46
CA LEU A 95 12.39 -10.90 17.42
C LEU A 95 13.71 -10.38 18.02
N TRP A 96 13.64 -9.57 19.09
CA TRP A 96 14.84 -9.14 19.80
C TRP A 96 15.60 -10.30 20.46
N LYS A 97 14.88 -11.28 21.03
CA LYS A 97 15.50 -12.48 21.63
C LYS A 97 16.17 -13.36 20.59
N ASP A 98 15.64 -13.38 19.38
CA ASP A 98 16.21 -14.10 18.23
C ASP A 98 17.33 -13.31 17.52
N HIS A 99 17.83 -12.25 18.15
CA HIS A 99 18.91 -11.38 17.66
C HIS A 99 18.62 -10.69 16.32
N LEU A 100 17.34 -10.52 15.98
CA LEU A 100 16.91 -9.73 14.83
C LEU A 100 16.90 -8.23 15.16
N ASN A 101 17.05 -7.40 14.15
CA ASN A 101 17.10 -5.95 14.30
C ASN A 101 16.47 -5.25 13.09
N PRO A 102 15.53 -4.31 13.29
CA PRO A 102 14.82 -3.64 12.20
C PRO A 102 15.73 -2.84 11.25
N GLU A 103 16.98 -2.54 11.64
CA GLU A 103 17.96 -1.80 10.83
C GLU A 103 18.89 -2.70 10.01
N THR A 104 18.97 -4.00 10.31
CA THR A 104 19.93 -4.91 9.66
C THR A 104 19.29 -6.19 9.12
N SER A 105 18.27 -6.74 9.79
CA SER A 105 17.51 -7.89 9.31
C SER A 105 16.83 -7.61 7.97
N SER A 106 16.62 -8.66 7.17
CA SER A 106 15.87 -8.60 5.92
C SER A 106 14.38 -8.83 6.14
N TRP A 107 13.56 -8.57 5.12
CA TRP A 107 12.10 -8.79 5.20
C TRP A 107 11.73 -10.25 5.48
N ASN A 108 12.55 -11.22 5.04
CA ASN A 108 12.26 -12.64 5.23
C ASN A 108 12.70 -13.16 6.60
N ASP A 109 13.54 -12.42 7.31
CA ASP A 109 13.99 -12.78 8.66
C ASP A 109 12.95 -12.37 9.72
N VAL A 110 12.14 -11.34 9.43
CA VAL A 110 11.15 -10.70 10.34
C VAL A 110 9.74 -11.20 10.07
#